data_AF-A0A2T3HI54-F1
#
_entry.id   AF-A0A2T3HI54-F1
#
_cell.length_a   1.000
_cell.length_b   1.000
_cell.length_c   1.000
_cell.angle_alpha   90.00
_cell.angle_beta   90.00
_cell.angle_gamma   90.00
#
_symmetry.space_group_name_H-M   'P 1'
#
loop_
_entity.id
_entity.type
_entity.pdbx_description
1 polymer ?
#
loop_
_entity_poly.entity_id
_entity_poly.type
_entity_poly.pdbx_seq_one_letter_code
_entity_poly.pdbx_strand_id
1 'polypeptide(L)'
;MKRHLATAVPAFAALFILAKFWYAQAATAALRPMLAPVSLVVGAFTNAPGRWTHSGYLHQDAAILIEKSCSGFNFLLLVVSLFCARYLTSAQDRNPFFWPFAAAISFAWTVVVNSSRILLNLTCKTKSRLAESFQETGLPLPDRYV
;
A
#
# COMPACT_ATOMS: atom_id res chain seq x y z
N MET A 1 -15.78 -27.72 -15.65
CA MET A 1 -15.79 -26.40 -14.97
C MET A 1 -16.05 -26.48 -13.46
N LYS A 2 -17.15 -27.09 -12.98
CA LYS A 2 -17.53 -27.12 -11.54
C LYS A 2 -16.50 -27.74 -10.57
N ARG A 3 -15.80 -28.82 -10.97
CA ARG A 3 -14.81 -29.51 -10.12
C ARG A 3 -13.55 -28.68 -9.82
N HIS A 4 -13.04 -27.89 -10.77
CA HIS A 4 -11.88 -27.02 -10.54
C HIS A 4 -12.23 -25.81 -9.66
N LEU A 5 -13.47 -25.33 -9.74
CA LEU A 5 -13.95 -24.25 -8.89
C LEU A 5 -14.06 -24.69 -7.42
N ALA A 6 -14.55 -25.93 -7.20
CA ALA A 6 -14.76 -26.51 -5.88
C ALA A 6 -13.46 -26.73 -5.08
N THR A 7 -12.31 -26.93 -5.74
CA THR A 7 -11.01 -27.09 -5.06
C THR A 7 -10.16 -25.83 -5.08
N ALA A 8 -10.21 -25.04 -6.16
CA ALA A 8 -9.38 -23.84 -6.26
C ALA A 8 -9.83 -22.72 -5.31
N VAL A 9 -11.13 -22.51 -5.15
CA VAL A 9 -11.66 -21.49 -4.22
C VAL A 9 -11.21 -21.72 -2.78
N PRO A 10 -11.41 -22.91 -2.17
CA PRO A 10 -10.95 -23.14 -0.80
C PRO A 10 -9.42 -23.10 -0.68
N ALA A 11 -8.67 -23.55 -1.70
CA ALA A 11 -7.22 -23.42 -1.69
C ALA A 11 -6.75 -21.95 -1.67
N PHE A 12 -7.36 -21.09 -2.50
CA PHE A 12 -7.06 -19.65 -2.48
C PHE A 12 -7.49 -18.98 -1.18
N ALA A 13 -8.64 -19.36 -0.62
CA ALA A 13 -9.09 -18.86 0.68
C ALA A 13 -8.12 -19.24 1.80
N ALA A 14 -7.67 -20.50 1.84
CA ALA A 14 -6.67 -20.96 2.79
C ALA A 14 -5.35 -20.20 2.64
N LEU A 15 -4.86 -20.01 1.41
CA LEU A 15 -3.65 -19.23 1.14
C LEU A 15 -3.79 -17.78 1.60
N PHE A 16 -4.93 -17.14 1.32
CA PHE A 16 -5.21 -15.77 1.77
C PHE A 16 -5.20 -15.67 3.30
N ILE A 17 -5.85 -16.61 3.99
CA ILE A 17 -5.90 -16.65 5.45
C ILE A 17 -4.49 -16.83 6.02
N LEU A 18 -3.73 -17.80 5.52
CA LEU A 18 -2.34 -18.03 5.94
C LEU A 18 -1.46 -16.81 5.72
N ALA A 19 -1.56 -16.17 4.55
CA ALA A 19 -0.82 -14.95 4.24
C ALA A 19 -1.19 -13.81 5.21
N LYS A 20 -2.46 -13.70 5.60
CA LYS A 20 -2.93 -12.69 6.55
C LYS A 20 -2.44 -12.96 7.98
N PHE A 21 -2.43 -14.22 8.40
CA PHE A 21 -1.85 -14.63 9.69
C PHE A 21 -0.34 -14.43 9.75
N TRP A 22 0.36 -14.74 8.65
CA TRP A 22 1.78 -14.46 8.52
C TRP A 22 2.04 -12.96 8.65
N TYR A 23 1.28 -12.13 7.92
CA TYR A 23 1.39 -10.68 8.02
C TYR A 23 1.10 -10.14 9.41
N ALA A 24 0.10 -10.69 10.12
CA ALA A 24 -0.19 -10.30 11.49
C ALA A 24 1.03 -10.48 12.41
N GLN A 25 1.76 -11.58 12.26
CA GLN A 25 2.93 -11.92 13.07
C GLN A 25 4.25 -11.35 12.52
N ALA A 26 4.31 -10.96 11.25
CA ALA A 26 5.53 -10.51 10.61
C ALA A 26 6.08 -9.24 11.27
N ALA A 27 7.37 -9.25 11.60
CA ALA A 27 8.10 -8.06 12.01
C ALA A 27 8.22 -7.08 10.83
N THR A 28 8.35 -5.79 11.11
CA THR A 28 8.48 -4.75 10.05
C THR A 28 9.66 -5.02 9.12
N ALA A 29 10.73 -5.62 9.61
CA ALA A 29 11.88 -6.03 8.81
C ALA A 29 11.54 -7.03 7.70
N ALA A 30 10.61 -7.95 7.93
CA ALA A 30 10.16 -8.91 6.91
C ALA A 30 9.40 -8.22 5.75
N LEU A 31 8.85 -7.03 6.00
CA LEU A 31 8.12 -6.23 5.02
C LEU A 31 9.01 -5.17 4.36
N ARG A 32 10.31 -5.14 4.66
CA ARG A 32 11.26 -4.20 4.06
C ARG A 32 11.21 -4.17 2.53
N PRO A 33 11.09 -5.30 1.81
CA PRO A 33 10.98 -5.29 0.34
C PRO A 33 9.74 -4.56 -0.19
N MET A 34 8.64 -4.57 0.57
CA MET A 34 7.43 -3.81 0.24
C MET A 34 7.52 -2.34 0.65
N LEU A 35 8.14 -2.07 1.80
CA LEU A 35 8.28 -0.72 2.34
C LEU A 35 9.29 0.12 1.56
N ALA A 36 10.35 -0.50 1.03
CA ALA A 36 11.41 0.19 0.29
C ALA A 36 10.89 0.98 -0.92
N PRO A 37 10.16 0.39 -1.89
CA PRO A 37 9.67 1.14 -3.04
C PRO A 37 8.67 2.23 -2.65
N VAL A 38 7.85 2.00 -1.62
CA VAL A 38 6.92 3.01 -1.08
C VAL A 38 7.69 4.19 -0.49
N SER A 39 8.73 3.93 0.31
CA SER A 39 9.58 4.96 0.90
C SER A 39 10.36 5.74 -0.17
N LEU A 40 10.82 5.08 -1.23
CA LEU A 40 11.48 5.77 -2.35
C LEU A 40 10.53 6.74 -3.05
N VAL A 41 9.30 6.32 -3.36
CA VAL A 41 8.31 7.20 -3.98
C VAL A 41 7.97 8.36 -3.04
N VAL A 42 7.64 8.08 -1.77
CA VAL A 42 7.32 9.13 -0.80
C VAL A 42 8.48 10.10 -0.64
N GLY A 43 9.71 9.61 -0.49
CA GLY A 43 10.90 10.43 -0.32
C GLY A 43 11.22 11.29 -1.54
N ALA A 44 10.97 10.79 -2.75
CA ALA A 44 11.09 11.58 -3.97
C ALA A 44 10.05 12.72 -4.03
N PHE A 45 8.82 12.47 -3.60
CA PHE A 45 7.76 13.49 -3.58
C PHE A 45 7.91 14.52 -2.45
N THR A 46 8.42 14.10 -1.29
CA THR A 46 8.61 15.00 -0.13
C THR A 46 9.99 15.67 -0.13
N ASN A 47 10.87 15.33 -1.06
CA ASN A 47 12.30 15.70 -1.04
C ASN A 47 13.01 15.35 0.29
N ALA A 48 12.47 14.37 1.03
CA ALA A 48 13.01 13.93 2.31
C ALA A 48 13.38 12.45 2.19
N PRO A 49 14.67 12.07 2.09
CA PRO A 49 15.06 10.67 1.94
C PRO A 49 14.71 9.86 3.20
N GLY A 50 14.22 8.64 2.99
CA GLY A 50 13.88 7.73 4.08
C GLY A 50 15.09 6.96 4.62
N ARG A 51 15.30 6.98 5.93
CA ARG A 51 16.31 6.16 6.62
C ARG A 51 15.65 4.94 7.27
N TRP A 52 16.19 3.76 7.02
CA TRP A 52 15.71 2.53 7.65
C TRP A 52 16.00 2.52 9.17
N THR A 53 15.00 2.14 9.97
CA THR A 53 15.06 1.99 11.43
C THR A 53 14.43 0.67 11.85
N HIS A 54 14.42 0.35 13.16
CA HIS A 54 13.76 -0.85 13.69
C HIS A 54 12.23 -0.85 13.44
N SER A 55 11.61 0.33 13.36
CA SER A 55 10.16 0.50 13.21
C SER A 55 9.71 0.75 11.76
N GLY A 56 10.64 0.92 10.82
CA GLY A 56 10.34 1.22 9.41
C GLY A 56 11.23 2.32 8.81
N TYR A 57 10.78 2.95 7.72
CA TYR A 57 11.51 4.07 7.09
C TYR A 57 11.10 5.40 7.72
N LEU A 58 12.06 6.09 8.32
CA LEU A 58 11.89 7.42 8.91
C LEU A 58 12.31 8.49 7.91
N HIS A 59 11.39 9.40 7.58
CA HIS A 59 11.63 10.61 6.80
C HIS A 59 11.65 11.80 7.76
N GLN A 60 12.85 12.18 8.23
CA GLN A 60 13.02 13.17 9.31
C GLN A 60 12.44 14.54 8.94
N ASP A 61 12.78 15.04 7.74
CA ASP A 61 12.37 16.38 7.30
C ASP A 61 10.87 16.50 7.04
N ALA A 62 10.21 15.38 6.75
CA ALA A 62 8.76 15.31 6.56
C ALA A 62 8.01 14.89 7.84
N ALA A 63 8.73 14.54 8.93
CA ALA A 63 8.20 13.99 10.17
C ALA A 63 7.29 12.76 9.97
N ILE A 64 7.71 11.82 9.12
CA ILE A 64 6.92 10.61 8.76
C ILE A 64 7.67 9.35 9.11
N LEU A 65 6.95 8.40 9.73
CA LEU A 65 7.40 7.01 9.86
C LEU A 65 6.54 6.11 8.98
N ILE A 66 7.16 5.50 7.96
CA ILE A 66 6.54 4.48 7.11
C ILE A 66 6.80 3.12 7.75
N GLU A 67 5.82 2.66 8.52
CA GLU A 67 5.85 1.41 9.28
C GLU A 67 5.07 0.27 8.60
N LYS A 68 4.97 -0.90 9.26
CA LYS A 68 4.29 -2.10 8.76
C LYS A 68 2.92 -1.85 8.10
N SER A 69 2.10 -0.98 8.70
CA SER A 69 0.75 -0.61 8.20
C SER A 69 0.78 0.06 6.82
N CYS A 70 1.93 0.66 6.48
CA CYS A 70 2.27 1.29 5.21
C CYS A 70 3.02 0.37 4.26
N SER A 71 2.99 -0.95 4.44
CA SER A 71 3.57 -1.89 3.47
C SER A 71 2.69 -2.10 2.23
N GLY A 72 1.38 -1.85 2.34
CA GLY A 72 0.43 -2.15 1.28
C GLY A 72 0.10 -3.64 1.13
N PHE A 73 0.60 -4.51 2.00
CA PHE A 73 0.39 -5.97 1.92
C PHE A 73 -1.09 -6.37 1.84
N ASN A 74 -1.96 -5.73 2.64
CA ASN A 74 -3.41 -5.99 2.58
C ASN A 74 -4.01 -5.64 1.22
N PHE A 75 -3.54 -4.54 0.61
CA PHE A 75 -4.00 -4.13 -0.71
C PHE A 75 -3.49 -5.09 -1.79
N LEU A 76 -2.23 -5.54 -1.69
CA LEU A 76 -1.70 -6.60 -2.57
C LEU A 76 -2.58 -7.85 -2.51
N LEU A 77 -2.93 -8.33 -1.31
CA LEU A 77 -3.80 -9.49 -1.14
C LEU A 77 -5.15 -9.28 -1.83
N LEU A 78 -5.76 -8.10 -1.68
CA LEU A 78 -7.04 -7.80 -2.35
C LEU A 78 -6.92 -7.85 -3.87
N VAL A 79 -5.88 -7.22 -4.44
CA VAL A 79 -5.68 -7.19 -5.90
C VAL A 79 -5.40 -8.60 -6.43
N VAL A 80 -4.58 -9.39 -5.73
CA VAL A 80 -4.34 -10.80 -6.08
C VAL A 80 -5.64 -11.61 -6.01
N SER A 81 -6.46 -11.43 -4.98
CA SER A 81 -7.78 -12.09 -4.88
C SER A 81 -8.71 -11.73 -6.03
N LEU A 82 -8.70 -10.48 -6.51
CA LEU A 82 -9.48 -10.06 -7.67
C LEU A 82 -8.99 -10.75 -8.95
N PHE A 83 -7.68 -10.84 -9.15
CA PHE A 83 -7.11 -11.61 -10.27
C PHE A 83 -7.46 -13.11 -10.17
N CYS A 84 -7.43 -13.70 -8.98
CA CYS A 84 -7.87 -15.07 -8.76
C CYS A 84 -9.35 -15.26 -9.15
N ALA A 85 -10.22 -14.37 -8.69
CA ALA A 85 -11.65 -14.42 -9.02
C ALA A 85 -11.88 -14.29 -10.54
N ARG A 86 -11.16 -13.39 -11.20
CA ARG A 86 -11.25 -13.20 -12.66
C ARG A 86 -10.72 -14.40 -13.45
N TYR A 87 -9.67 -15.05 -12.96
CA TYR A 87 -9.11 -16.25 -13.56
C TYR A 87 -10.05 -17.45 -13.44
N LEU A 88 -10.72 -17.59 -12.29
CA LEU A 88 -11.69 -18.67 -12.05
C LEU A 88 -12.97 -18.54 -12.88
N THR A 89 -13.36 -17.32 -13.24
CA THR A 89 -14.55 -17.05 -14.07
C THR A 89 -14.25 -17.01 -15.57
N SER A 90 -12.98 -16.88 -15.97
CA SER A 90 -12.60 -16.89 -17.39
C SER A 90 -12.59 -18.31 -17.97
N ALA A 91 -13.32 -18.53 -19.06
CA ALA A 91 -13.31 -19.80 -19.81
C ALA A 91 -12.15 -19.90 -20.82
N GLN A 92 -11.37 -18.82 -20.99
CA GLN A 92 -10.36 -18.68 -22.04
C GLN A 92 -8.97 -19.19 -21.60
N ASP A 93 -8.14 -19.54 -22.58
CA ASP A 93 -6.87 -20.25 -22.43
C ASP A 93 -6.01 -19.78 -21.25
N ARG A 94 -5.59 -20.76 -20.44
CA ARG A 94 -4.82 -20.56 -19.22
C ARG A 94 -3.37 -20.24 -19.57
N ASN A 95 -3.11 -18.98 -19.90
CA ASN A 95 -1.77 -18.47 -20.15
C ASN A 95 -0.90 -18.66 -18.87
N PRO A 96 0.21 -19.42 -18.93
CA PRO A 96 1.08 -19.64 -17.77
C PRO A 96 1.72 -18.34 -17.25
N PHE A 97 1.83 -17.31 -18.09
CA PHE A 97 2.36 -15.99 -17.71
C PHE A 97 1.34 -15.11 -16.98
N PHE A 98 0.06 -15.53 -16.87
CA PHE A 98 -0.98 -14.73 -16.20
C PHE A 98 -0.63 -14.46 -14.74
N TRP A 99 -0.23 -15.48 -13.98
CA TRP A 99 0.06 -15.34 -12.55
C TRP A 99 1.28 -14.46 -12.23
N PRO A 100 2.46 -14.67 -12.84
CA PRO A 100 3.60 -13.77 -12.59
C PRO A 100 3.29 -12.33 -13.03
N PHE A 101 2.57 -12.15 -14.13
CA PHE A 101 2.17 -10.83 -14.60
C PHE A 101 1.16 -10.15 -13.66
N ALA A 102 0.14 -10.88 -13.22
CA ALA A 102 -0.84 -10.40 -12.25
C ALA A 102 -0.16 -10.02 -10.92
N ALA A 103 0.79 -10.84 -10.44
CA ALA A 103 1.56 -10.54 -9.24
C ALA A 103 2.40 -9.27 -9.40
N ALA A 104 3.09 -9.12 -10.54
CA ALA A 104 3.90 -7.93 -10.84
C ALA A 104 3.05 -6.65 -10.92
N ILE A 105 1.93 -6.70 -11.64
CA ILE A 105 0.97 -5.58 -11.72
C ILE A 105 0.41 -5.25 -10.34
N SER A 106 0.00 -6.27 -9.57
CA SER A 106 -0.57 -6.06 -8.25
C SER A 106 0.44 -5.40 -7.31
N PHE A 107 1.70 -5.80 -7.39
CA PHE A 107 2.79 -5.19 -6.62
C PHE A 107 3.03 -3.73 -7.05
N ALA A 108 3.16 -3.46 -8.34
CA ALA A 108 3.33 -2.10 -8.86
C ALA A 108 2.16 -1.18 -8.44
N TRP A 109 0.93 -1.67 -8.58
CA TRP A 109 -0.27 -0.94 -8.17
C TRP A 109 -0.30 -0.71 -6.66
N THR A 110 0.15 -1.68 -5.86
CA THR A 110 0.30 -1.54 -4.42
C THR A 110 1.23 -0.40 -4.04
N VAL A 111 2.39 -0.29 -4.70
CA VAL A 111 3.34 0.79 -4.45
C VAL A 111 2.68 2.15 -4.74
N VAL A 112 2.01 2.29 -5.88
CA VAL A 112 1.36 3.55 -6.30
C VAL A 112 0.26 3.96 -5.31
N VAL A 113 -0.71 3.08 -5.06
CA VAL A 113 -1.87 3.40 -4.21
C VAL A 113 -1.46 3.66 -2.76
N ASN A 114 -0.49 2.91 -2.25
CA ASN A 114 -0.04 3.08 -0.88
C ASN A 114 0.81 4.35 -0.72
N SER A 115 1.63 4.70 -1.71
CA SER A 115 2.37 5.97 -1.70
C SER A 115 1.41 7.16 -1.76
N SER A 116 0.38 7.12 -2.63
CA SER A 116 -0.62 8.19 -2.71
C SER A 116 -1.38 8.36 -1.41
N ARG A 117 -1.77 7.26 -0.74
CA ARG A 117 -2.41 7.29 0.59
C ARG A 117 -1.54 8.01 1.62
N ILE A 118 -0.23 7.78 1.62
CA ILE A 118 0.68 8.46 2.54
C ILE A 118 0.72 9.95 2.20
N LEU A 119 0.97 10.30 0.93
CA LEU A 119 1.06 11.69 0.49
C LEU A 119 -0.20 12.50 0.78
N LEU A 120 -1.39 11.93 0.52
CA LEU A 120 -2.67 12.57 0.82
C LEU A 120 -2.85 12.83 2.33
N ASN A 121 -2.42 11.90 3.19
CA ASN A 121 -2.46 12.10 4.63
C ASN A 121 -1.54 13.25 5.09
N LEU A 122 -0.39 13.43 4.43
CA LEU A 122 0.49 14.57 4.72
C LEU A 122 -0.18 15.88 4.33
N THR A 123 -0.69 15.97 3.10
CA THR A 123 -1.35 17.18 2.62
C THR A 123 -2.54 17.55 3.49
N CYS A 124 -3.33 16.56 3.92
CA CYS A 124 -4.47 16.78 4.81
C CYS A 124 -4.03 17.28 6.19
N LYS A 125 -3.03 16.64 6.82
CA LYS A 125 -2.47 17.07 8.12
C LYS A 125 -1.89 18.49 8.07
N THR A 126 -1.23 18.87 6.97
CA THR A 126 -0.70 20.23 6.82
C THR A 126 -1.83 21.25 6.73
N LYS A 127 -2.87 20.96 5.95
CA LYS A 127 -4.04 21.85 5.85
C LYS A 127 -4.76 22.05 7.19
N SER A 128 -4.94 20.98 7.97
CA SER A 128 -5.62 21.08 9.27
C SER A 128 -4.85 21.93 10.28
N ARG A 129 -3.52 21.73 10.41
CA ARG A 129 -2.68 22.54 11.31
C ARG A 129 -2.65 24.01 10.91
N LEU A 130 -2.64 24.28 9.60
CA LEU A 130 -2.71 25.66 9.11
C LEU A 130 -4.05 26.28 9.51
N ALA A 131 -5.18 25.61 9.29
CA ALA A 131 -6.50 26.10 9.70
C ALA A 131 -6.59 26.39 11.21
N GLU A 132 -6.04 25.52 12.05
CA GLU A 132 -5.95 25.74 13.51
C GLU A 132 -5.11 26.98 13.85
N SER A 133 -3.93 27.14 13.22
CA SER A 133 -3.08 28.31 13.45
C SER A 133 -3.72 29.64 13.00
N PHE A 134 -4.52 29.63 11.93
CA PHE A 134 -5.29 30.80 11.48
C PHE A 134 -6.42 31.15 12.44
N GLN A 135 -7.06 30.14 13.03
CA GLN A 135 -8.14 30.35 14.00
C GLN A 135 -7.61 30.92 15.33
N GLU A 136 -6.37 30.61 15.70
CA GLU A 136 -5.70 31.22 16.86
C GLU A 136 -5.14 32.63 16.58
N THR A 137 -4.80 32.96 15.33
CA THR A 137 -4.16 34.25 14.97
C THR A 137 -5.08 35.30 14.34
N GLY A 138 -6.31 34.95 13.95
CA GLY A 138 -7.33 35.91 13.48
C GLY A 138 -7.02 36.60 12.14
N LEU A 139 -6.03 36.14 11.38
CA LEU A 139 -5.63 36.69 10.08
C LEU A 139 -6.31 35.97 8.90
N PRO A 140 -6.73 36.68 7.83
CA PRO A 140 -7.39 36.07 6.67
C PRO A 140 -6.42 35.20 5.85
N LEU A 141 -6.96 34.12 5.25
CA LEU A 141 -6.20 33.18 4.41
C LEU A 141 -5.58 33.89 3.19
N PRO A 142 -4.30 33.66 2.87
CA PRO A 142 -3.72 34.15 1.63
C PRO A 142 -4.29 33.39 0.43
N ASP A 143 -4.61 34.11 -0.65
CA ASP A 143 -5.28 33.65 -1.89
C ASP A 143 -4.61 32.46 -2.63
N ARG A 144 -3.45 31.98 -2.17
CA ARG A 144 -2.77 30.80 -2.75
C ARG A 144 -3.38 29.45 -2.33
N TYR A 145 -4.41 29.45 -1.49
CA TYR A 145 -5.01 28.22 -0.94
C TYR A 145 -6.52 28.07 -1.22
N VAL A 146 -7.08 28.88 -2.12
CA VAL A 146 -8.44 28.69 -2.68
C VAL A 146 -8.36 27.84 -3.95
#